data_AF-A0A8S9I801-F1
#
_entry.id   AF-A0A8S9I801-F1
#
_cell.length_a   1.000
_cell.length_b   1.000
_cell.length_c   1.000
_cell.angle_alpha   90.00
_cell.angle_beta   90.00
_cell.angle_gamma   90.00
#
_symmetry.space_group_name_H-M   'P 1'
#
loop_
_entity.id
_entity.type
_entity.pdbx_description
1 polymer ?
#
loop_
_entity_poly.entity_id
_entity_poly.type
_entity_poly.pdbx_seq_one_letter_code
_entity_poly.pdbx_strand_id
1 'polypeptide(L)'
;MGMKHELRDLKSQIEEKSAYSVKLQREIGRIKRVEGSKSCPYVLDGAQSLGSCLRIRASSESASDVSKCSVQWYRAASESSRREAISGANRSVYAPEPYDVGRVIQADILSNDQRFTVTTVGPINTAAGLQSRVETLLRKSNSEFTVVISQMNGQEHASRSHVFTVGKTRLKLSRGWITKAREIYSNSMQLCGVRDTANVPAKALFWQPRKGLSFLLTFESEQERNAAIVLSRMSLWLVQTIRAYDEEILKVFAA
;
A
#
# COMPACT_ATOMS: atom_id res chain seq x y z
N MET A 1 -3.65 -49.19 9.79
CA MET A 1 -4.40 -49.12 8.51
C MET A 1 -5.41 -47.97 8.51
N GLY A 2 -6.17 -47.70 9.59
CA GLY A 2 -7.19 -46.63 9.68
C GLY A 2 -6.76 -45.20 9.30
N MET A 3 -5.66 -44.69 9.86
CA MET A 3 -5.21 -43.30 9.57
C MET A 3 -4.93 -42.99 8.09
N LYS A 4 -4.51 -43.96 7.28
CA LYS A 4 -4.29 -43.76 5.83
C LYS A 4 -5.58 -43.71 5.03
N HIS A 5 -6.65 -44.29 5.56
CA HIS A 5 -8.00 -44.18 4.98
C HIS A 5 -8.60 -42.83 5.38
N GLU A 6 -8.51 -42.45 6.66
CA GLU A 6 -8.96 -41.14 7.15
C GLU A 6 -8.29 -39.96 6.43
N LEU A 7 -6.97 -40.02 6.18
CA LEU A 7 -6.26 -38.99 5.42
C LEU A 7 -6.71 -38.90 3.95
N ARG A 8 -7.12 -40.01 3.34
CA ARG A 8 -7.67 -40.02 1.98
C ARG A 8 -9.06 -39.43 1.95
N ASP A 9 -9.89 -39.79 2.92
CA ASP A 9 -11.26 -39.29 3.04
C ASP A 9 -11.27 -37.78 3.30
N LEU A 10 -10.37 -37.28 4.17
CA LEU A 10 -10.20 -35.84 4.41
C LEU A 10 -9.76 -35.08 3.16
N LYS A 11 -8.82 -35.62 2.38
CA LYS A 11 -8.39 -34.98 1.12
C LYS A 11 -9.55 -34.89 0.12
N SER A 12 -10.32 -35.98 -0.02
CA SER A 12 -11.48 -36.00 -0.91
C SER A 12 -12.54 -34.97 -0.48
N GLN A 13 -12.81 -34.84 0.82
CA GLN A 13 -13.73 -33.82 1.34
C GLN A 13 -13.22 -32.39 1.11
N ILE A 14 -11.91 -32.16 1.21
CA ILE A 14 -11.31 -30.84 0.92
C ILE A 14 -11.48 -30.50 -0.56
N GLU A 15 -11.21 -31.45 -1.46
CA GLU A 15 -11.38 -31.26 -2.90
C GLU A 15 -12.83 -30.93 -3.24
N GLU A 16 -13.79 -31.69 -2.69
CA GLU A 16 -15.23 -31.47 -2.88
C GLU A 16 -15.67 -30.08 -2.36
N LYS A 17 -15.27 -29.72 -1.14
CA LYS A 17 -15.58 -28.39 -0.57
C LYS A 17 -14.93 -27.26 -1.36
N SER A 18 -13.72 -27.47 -1.89
CA SER A 18 -13.04 -26.47 -2.72
C SER A 18 -13.78 -26.25 -4.04
N ALA A 19 -14.25 -27.33 -4.68
CA ALA A 19 -15.04 -27.25 -5.91
C ALA A 19 -16.39 -26.53 -5.67
N TYR A 20 -17.04 -26.83 -4.54
CA TYR A 20 -18.29 -26.17 -4.15
C TYR A 20 -18.09 -24.68 -3.86
N SER A 21 -17.01 -24.32 -3.17
CA SER A 21 -16.63 -22.92 -2.91
C SER A 21 -16.43 -22.14 -4.22
N VAL A 22 -15.70 -22.70 -5.18
CA VAL A 22 -15.49 -22.07 -6.50
C VAL A 22 -16.81 -21.90 -7.26
N LYS A 23 -17.75 -22.85 -7.12
CA LYS A 23 -19.09 -22.75 -7.72
C LYS A 23 -19.90 -21.61 -7.06
N LEU A 24 -19.94 -21.54 -5.74
CA LEU A 24 -20.59 -20.46 -5.01
C LEU A 24 -20.00 -19.08 -5.34
N GLN A 25 -18.67 -18.97 -5.44
CA GLN A 25 -18.02 -17.73 -5.86
C GLN A 25 -18.45 -17.30 -7.28
N ARG A 26 -18.62 -18.25 -8.20
CA ARG A 26 -19.18 -17.99 -9.53
C ARG A 26 -20.64 -17.54 -9.49
N GLU A 27 -21.46 -18.19 -8.67
CA GLU A 27 -22.89 -17.85 -8.46
C GLU A 27 -23.03 -16.43 -7.89
N ILE A 28 -22.28 -16.10 -6.84
CA ILE A 28 -22.21 -14.76 -6.23
C ILE A 28 -21.75 -13.73 -7.27
N GLY A 29 -20.73 -14.06 -8.07
CA GLY A 29 -20.27 -13.20 -9.17
C GLY A 29 -21.33 -13.01 -10.27
N ARG A 30 -22.28 -13.92 -10.40
CA ARG A 30 -23.41 -13.82 -11.34
C ARG A 30 -24.54 -12.97 -10.75
N ILE A 31 -24.90 -13.19 -9.47
CA ILE A 31 -25.91 -12.41 -8.75
C ILE A 31 -25.50 -10.94 -8.65
N LYS A 32 -24.23 -10.65 -8.29
CA LYS A 32 -23.68 -9.27 -8.29
C LYS A 32 -23.72 -8.60 -9.66
N ARG A 33 -23.65 -9.37 -10.75
CA ARG A 33 -23.79 -8.84 -12.12
C ARG A 33 -25.24 -8.56 -12.50
N VAL A 34 -26.20 -9.34 -11.99
CA VAL A 34 -27.64 -9.19 -12.26
C VAL A 34 -28.25 -8.06 -11.41
N GLU A 35 -27.88 -7.93 -10.13
CA GLU A 35 -28.27 -6.79 -9.27
C GLU A 35 -27.60 -5.47 -9.70
N GLY A 36 -26.48 -5.54 -10.43
CA GLY A 36 -25.76 -4.40 -11.01
C GLY A 36 -26.37 -3.82 -12.29
N SER A 37 -27.64 -4.10 -12.61
CA SER A 37 -28.36 -3.56 -13.76
C SER A 37 -28.82 -2.10 -13.58
N LYS A 38 -28.06 -1.32 -12.81
CA LYS A 38 -27.63 0.04 -13.19
C LYS A 38 -26.12 -0.05 -13.38
N SER A 39 -25.65 -0.20 -14.62
CA SER A 39 -24.22 -0.34 -14.91
C SER A 39 -23.42 0.73 -14.17
N CYS A 40 -22.49 0.32 -13.30
CA CYS A 40 -21.65 1.27 -12.57
C CYS A 40 -21.01 2.21 -13.60
N PRO A 41 -21.25 3.54 -13.50
CA PRO A 41 -20.77 4.50 -14.49
C PRO A 41 -19.25 4.72 -14.39
N TYR A 42 -18.59 4.00 -13.48
CA TYR A 42 -17.16 4.07 -13.27
C TYR A 42 -16.52 2.69 -13.35
N VAL A 43 -15.31 2.64 -13.88
CA VAL A 43 -14.47 1.45 -13.97
C VAL A 43 -13.09 1.72 -13.39
N LEU A 44 -12.48 0.67 -12.86
CA LEU A 44 -11.11 0.70 -12.38
C LEU A 44 -10.17 0.22 -13.50
N ASP A 45 -9.26 1.09 -13.92
CA ASP A 45 -8.22 0.80 -14.91
C ASP A 45 -6.84 0.69 -14.26
N GLY A 46 -5.93 -0.02 -14.93
CA GLY A 46 -4.54 -0.20 -14.51
C GLY A 46 -4.21 -1.63 -14.09
N ALA A 47 -2.92 -1.95 -14.13
CA ALA A 47 -2.44 -3.25 -13.66
C ALA A 47 -2.69 -3.40 -12.15
N GLN A 48 -3.08 -4.59 -11.70
CA GLN A 48 -3.30 -4.89 -10.28
C GLN A 48 -2.02 -5.46 -9.67
N SER A 49 -0.94 -4.68 -9.73
CA SER A 49 0.39 -5.07 -9.25
C SER A 49 1.12 -3.93 -8.57
N LEU A 50 2.01 -4.26 -7.65
CA LEU A 50 2.86 -3.28 -6.99
C LEU A 50 3.80 -2.61 -8.03
N GLY A 51 3.89 -1.28 -7.97
CA GLY A 51 4.63 -0.48 -8.96
C GLY A 51 3.79 0.00 -10.15
N SER A 52 2.48 -0.25 -10.13
CA SER A 52 1.53 0.32 -11.10
C SER A 52 0.71 1.46 -10.50
N CYS A 53 -0.27 1.96 -11.25
CA CYS A 53 -1.28 2.91 -10.77
C CYS A 53 -2.67 2.40 -11.15
N LEU A 54 -3.58 2.39 -10.19
CA LEU A 54 -5.01 2.20 -10.39
C LEU A 54 -5.65 3.57 -10.66
N ARG A 55 -6.55 3.65 -11.65
CA ARG A 55 -7.26 4.87 -12.01
C ARG A 55 -8.75 4.61 -12.14
N ILE A 56 -9.54 5.48 -11.53
CA ILE A 56 -10.99 5.50 -11.71
C ILE A 56 -11.27 6.27 -12.99
N ARG A 57 -12.02 5.67 -13.91
CA ARG A 57 -12.49 6.30 -15.16
C ARG A 57 -13.99 6.22 -15.26
N ALA A 58 -14.59 7.21 -15.93
CA ALA A 58 -15.94 7.12 -16.42
C ALA A 58 -16.05 5.98 -17.45
N SER A 59 -17.08 5.15 -17.32
CA SER A 59 -17.38 4.03 -18.22
C SER A 59 -18.08 4.50 -19.51
N SER A 60 -18.67 5.70 -19.51
CA SER A 60 -19.37 6.30 -20.65
C SER A 60 -19.24 7.83 -20.66
N GLU A 61 -19.45 8.47 -21.80
CA GLU A 61 -19.45 9.94 -21.93
C GLU A 61 -20.59 10.61 -21.14
N SER A 62 -21.65 9.86 -20.84
CA SER A 62 -22.77 10.33 -20.01
C SER A 62 -22.49 10.32 -18.50
N ALA A 63 -21.41 9.68 -18.07
CA ALA A 63 -21.04 9.66 -16.66
C ALA A 63 -20.40 11.01 -16.25
N SER A 64 -20.70 11.47 -15.03
CA SER A 64 -20.09 12.69 -14.52
C SER A 64 -18.57 12.54 -14.45
N ASP A 65 -17.87 13.61 -14.83
CA ASP A 65 -16.40 13.67 -14.75
C ASP A 65 -15.93 13.29 -13.34
N VAL A 66 -14.97 12.37 -13.26
CA VAL A 66 -14.38 11.88 -12.02
C VAL A 66 -13.75 13.03 -11.23
N SER A 67 -13.30 14.09 -11.90
CA SER A 67 -12.75 15.29 -11.25
C SER A 67 -13.74 16.00 -10.31
N LYS A 68 -15.05 15.85 -10.55
CA LYS A 68 -16.14 16.42 -9.74
C LYS A 68 -16.60 15.49 -8.63
N CYS A 69 -16.11 14.25 -8.60
CA CYS A 69 -16.51 13.24 -7.65
C CYS A 69 -15.64 13.28 -6.39
N SER A 70 -16.23 12.92 -5.25
CA SER A 70 -15.44 12.60 -4.05
C SER A 70 -15.03 11.13 -4.10
N VAL A 71 -13.76 10.84 -3.85
CA VAL A 71 -13.21 9.48 -3.88
C VAL A 71 -12.64 9.13 -2.52
N GLN A 72 -12.78 7.87 -2.11
CA GLN A 72 -12.02 7.29 -0.99
C GLN A 72 -11.61 5.86 -1.33
N TRP A 73 -10.33 5.53 -1.16
CA TRP A 73 -9.80 4.19 -1.37
C TRP A 73 -9.78 3.36 -0.10
N TYR A 74 -9.93 2.05 -0.24
CA TYR A 74 -9.98 1.10 0.85
C TYR A 74 -9.17 -0.16 0.54
N ARG A 75 -8.56 -0.73 1.59
CA ARG A 75 -8.06 -2.10 1.58
C ARG A 75 -9.12 -3.03 2.13
N ALA A 76 -9.54 -4.03 1.37
CA ALA A 76 -10.40 -5.07 1.89
C ALA A 76 -9.60 -6.11 2.69
N ALA A 77 -10.19 -6.61 3.79
CA ALA A 77 -9.66 -7.79 4.47
C ALA A 77 -9.82 -9.04 3.57
N SER A 78 -8.86 -9.96 3.62
CA SER A 78 -8.91 -11.21 2.85
C SER A 78 -10.08 -12.12 3.27
N GLU A 79 -10.53 -12.02 4.53
CA GLU A 79 -11.45 -12.98 5.15
C GLU A 79 -12.74 -12.36 5.72
N SER A 80 -12.93 -11.05 5.62
CA SER A 80 -14.13 -10.39 6.15
C SER A 80 -14.63 -9.29 5.22
N SER A 81 -15.90 -8.93 5.37
CA SER A 81 -16.50 -7.75 4.70
C SER A 81 -15.92 -6.42 5.22
N ARG A 82 -15.03 -6.46 6.22
CA ARG A 82 -14.39 -5.28 6.77
C ARG A 82 -13.37 -4.73 5.78
N ARG A 83 -13.52 -3.44 5.47
CA ARG A 83 -12.56 -2.68 4.66
C ARG A 83 -11.97 -1.55 5.50
N GLU A 84 -10.68 -1.31 5.34
CA GLU A 84 -9.92 -0.26 6.02
C GLU A 84 -9.76 0.93 5.08
N ALA A 85 -10.17 2.12 5.52
CA ALA A 85 -9.96 3.33 4.74
C ALA A 85 -8.47 3.66 4.65
N ILE A 86 -7.97 3.85 3.44
CA ILE A 86 -6.61 4.30 3.21
C ILE A 86 -6.59 5.81 3.41
N SER A 87 -6.26 6.25 4.63
CA SER A 87 -6.31 7.66 5.01
C SER A 87 -5.52 8.54 4.04
N GLY A 88 -6.16 9.60 3.53
CA GLY A 88 -5.58 10.53 2.56
C GLY A 88 -5.60 10.05 1.10
N ALA A 89 -6.01 8.81 0.81
CA ALA A 89 -6.22 8.35 -0.56
C ALA A 89 -7.61 8.76 -1.03
N ASN A 90 -7.72 10.00 -1.49
CA ASN A 90 -8.98 10.64 -1.89
C ASN A 90 -8.97 11.15 -3.34
N ARG A 91 -7.96 10.75 -4.13
CA ARG A 91 -7.82 11.09 -5.54
C ARG A 91 -8.37 10.01 -6.45
N SER A 92 -8.64 10.34 -7.70
CA SER A 92 -9.07 9.35 -8.72
C SER A 92 -7.98 8.35 -9.10
N VAL A 93 -6.73 8.61 -8.72
CA VAL A 93 -5.57 7.76 -8.97
C VAL A 93 -5.00 7.28 -7.64
N TYR A 94 -4.68 5.99 -7.56
CA TYR A 94 -4.02 5.37 -6.42
C TYR A 94 -2.87 4.48 -6.89
N ALA A 95 -1.69 4.67 -6.31
CA ALA A 95 -0.54 3.80 -6.59
C ALA A 95 -0.35 2.83 -5.42
N PRO A 96 -0.56 1.52 -5.62
CA PRO A 96 -0.38 0.54 -4.55
C PRO A 96 0.98 0.65 -3.86
N GLU A 97 0.97 0.46 -2.55
CA GLU A 97 2.18 0.38 -1.71
C GLU A 97 2.38 -1.05 -1.18
N PRO A 98 3.55 -1.40 -0.62
CA PRO A 98 3.83 -2.76 -0.18
C PRO A 98 2.79 -3.38 0.77
N TYR A 99 2.05 -2.57 1.52
CA TYR A 99 1.00 -3.05 2.44
C TYR A 99 -0.30 -3.47 1.74
N ASP A 100 -0.46 -3.09 0.47
CA ASP A 100 -1.62 -3.46 -0.35
C ASP A 100 -1.43 -4.82 -1.03
N VAL A 101 -0.20 -5.33 -1.09
CA VAL A 101 0.09 -6.64 -1.69
C VAL A 101 -0.73 -7.74 -1.02
N GLY A 102 -1.36 -8.59 -1.83
CA GLY A 102 -2.26 -9.64 -1.36
C GLY A 102 -3.62 -9.14 -0.86
N ARG A 103 -3.91 -7.83 -0.95
CA ARG A 103 -5.21 -7.25 -0.62
C ARG A 103 -5.99 -6.90 -1.87
N VAL A 104 -7.31 -7.03 -1.80
CA VAL A 104 -8.23 -6.44 -2.78
C VAL A 104 -8.38 -4.96 -2.46
N ILE A 105 -8.32 -4.12 -3.47
CA ILE A 105 -8.47 -2.66 -3.34
C ILE A 105 -9.84 -2.25 -3.85
N GLN A 106 -10.49 -1.35 -3.11
CA GLN A 106 -11.79 -0.80 -3.45
C GLN A 106 -11.72 0.73 -3.46
N ALA A 107 -12.57 1.37 -4.25
CA ALA A 107 -12.78 2.81 -4.16
C ALA A 107 -14.27 3.10 -4.16
N ASP A 108 -14.68 3.96 -3.23
CA ASP A 108 -16.00 4.57 -3.27
C ASP A 108 -15.92 5.91 -3.96
N ILE A 109 -16.94 6.17 -4.78
CA ILE A 109 -17.08 7.36 -5.61
C ILE A 109 -18.44 7.95 -5.28
N LEU A 110 -18.44 9.18 -4.75
CA LEU A 110 -19.65 9.95 -4.51
C LEU A 110 -19.85 10.93 -5.67
N SER A 111 -20.96 10.79 -6.39
CA SER A 111 -21.30 11.59 -7.56
C SER A 111 -22.80 11.89 -7.53
N ASN A 112 -23.17 13.18 -7.52
CA ASN A 112 -24.57 13.65 -7.41
C ASN A 112 -25.35 12.94 -6.28
N ASP A 113 -24.77 12.89 -5.08
CA ASP A 113 -25.29 12.21 -3.88
C ASP A 113 -25.50 10.68 -4.01
N GLN A 114 -25.11 10.09 -5.13
CA GLN A 114 -25.09 8.65 -5.34
C GLN A 114 -23.69 8.08 -5.07
N ARG A 115 -23.65 6.97 -4.32
CA ARG A 115 -22.40 6.24 -4.04
C ARG A 115 -22.26 5.07 -4.99
N PHE A 116 -21.11 4.99 -5.63
CA PHE A 116 -20.68 3.86 -6.44
C PHE A 116 -19.43 3.25 -5.83
N THR A 117 -19.25 1.93 -6.00
CA THR A 117 -18.06 1.22 -5.53
C THR A 117 -17.44 0.46 -6.67
N VAL A 118 -16.16 0.73 -6.94
CA VAL A 118 -15.34 -0.07 -7.86
C VAL A 118 -14.35 -0.91 -7.06
N THR A 119 -14.00 -2.09 -7.57
CA THR A 119 -13.15 -3.06 -6.86
C THR A 119 -12.19 -3.70 -7.85
N THR A 120 -10.96 -3.99 -7.41
CA THR A 120 -10.01 -4.76 -8.21
C THR A 120 -10.54 -6.17 -8.49
N VAL A 121 -10.16 -6.75 -9.63
CA VAL A 121 -10.60 -8.10 -10.03
C VAL A 121 -10.08 -9.15 -9.04
N GLY A 122 -8.88 -8.94 -8.50
CA GLY A 122 -8.29 -9.77 -7.46
C GLY A 122 -7.36 -8.97 -6.54
N PRO A 123 -6.56 -9.68 -5.74
CA PRO A 123 -5.55 -9.08 -4.88
C PRO A 123 -4.43 -8.39 -5.68
N ILE A 124 -3.78 -7.39 -5.09
CA ILE A 124 -2.60 -6.76 -5.69
C ILE A 124 -1.43 -7.74 -5.72
N ASN A 125 -0.87 -7.94 -6.90
CA ASN A 125 0.30 -8.80 -7.12
C ASN A 125 1.59 -8.14 -6.61
N THR A 126 2.53 -8.97 -6.15
CA THR A 126 3.90 -8.55 -5.84
C THR A 126 4.63 -8.04 -7.09
N ALA A 127 5.60 -7.14 -6.92
CA ALA A 127 6.51 -6.76 -7.99
C ALA A 127 7.64 -7.79 -8.14
N ALA A 128 7.91 -8.22 -9.37
CA ALA A 128 9.03 -9.12 -9.66
C ALA A 128 10.38 -8.51 -9.21
N GLY A 129 11.24 -9.31 -8.61
CA GLY A 129 12.58 -8.90 -8.16
C GLY A 129 12.63 -7.99 -6.92
N LEU A 130 11.50 -7.49 -6.42
CA LEU A 130 11.49 -6.61 -5.24
C LEU A 130 12.05 -7.32 -4.00
N GLN A 131 11.71 -8.59 -3.80
CA GLN A 131 12.20 -9.37 -2.65
C GLN A 131 13.74 -9.47 -2.68
N SER A 132 14.32 -9.93 -3.79
CA SER A 132 15.78 -10.03 -3.96
C SER A 132 16.48 -8.66 -3.78
N ARG A 133 15.85 -7.58 -4.28
CA ARG A 133 16.35 -6.22 -4.10
C ARG A 133 16.39 -5.83 -2.62
N VAL A 134 15.30 -6.07 -1.88
CA VAL A 134 15.22 -5.79 -0.44
C VAL A 134 16.25 -6.62 0.34
N GLU A 135 16.37 -7.91 0.06
CA GLU A 135 17.35 -8.80 0.70
C GLU A 135 18.79 -8.33 0.49
N THR A 136 19.12 -7.85 -0.71
CA THR A 136 20.43 -7.28 -1.02
C THR A 136 20.69 -6.00 -0.21
N LEU A 137 19.67 -5.15 -0.06
CA LEU A 137 19.77 -3.89 0.67
C LEU A 137 19.86 -4.09 2.19
N LEU A 138 19.19 -5.10 2.74
CA LEU A 138 19.25 -5.45 4.18
C LEU A 138 20.65 -5.85 4.65
N ARG A 139 21.50 -6.35 3.75
CA ARG A 139 22.91 -6.68 4.07
C ARG A 139 23.76 -5.44 4.34
N LYS A 140 23.33 -4.27 3.87
CA LYS A 140 24.04 -3.00 4.07
C LYS A 140 23.66 -2.39 5.42
N SER A 141 24.59 -1.67 6.06
CA SER A 141 24.29 -0.90 7.27
C SER A 141 23.36 0.28 6.99
N ASN A 142 23.51 0.88 5.81
CA ASN A 142 22.69 1.95 5.28
C ASN A 142 22.40 1.68 3.80
N SER A 143 21.15 1.83 3.40
CA SER A 143 20.72 1.78 2.00
C SER A 143 20.43 3.19 1.52
N GLU A 144 21.01 3.57 0.39
CA GLU A 144 20.89 4.92 -0.17
C GLU A 144 20.10 4.90 -1.47
N PHE A 145 19.21 5.88 -1.60
CA PHE A 145 18.32 6.03 -2.74
C PHE A 145 18.44 7.46 -3.27
N THR A 146 18.62 7.59 -4.59
CA THR A 146 18.53 8.90 -5.25
C THR A 146 17.06 9.31 -5.32
N VAL A 147 16.76 10.51 -4.83
CA VAL A 147 15.41 11.06 -4.83
C VAL A 147 15.40 12.54 -5.23
N VAL A 148 14.27 13.00 -5.74
CA VAL A 148 13.96 14.42 -5.86
C VAL A 148 12.87 14.75 -4.83
N ILE A 149 13.04 15.86 -4.11
CA ILE A 149 11.95 16.41 -3.29
C ILE A 149 11.01 17.12 -4.26
N SER A 150 9.78 16.63 -4.39
CA SER A 150 8.72 17.21 -5.23
C SER A 150 7.78 18.11 -4.43
N GLN A 151 7.61 17.82 -3.14
CA GLN A 151 6.91 18.71 -2.21
C GLN A 151 7.61 18.73 -0.86
N MET A 152 7.51 19.86 -0.17
CA MET A 152 7.95 20.04 1.21
C MET A 152 6.83 20.75 1.97
N ASN A 153 6.35 20.15 3.06
CA ASN A 153 5.22 20.67 3.85
C ASN A 153 3.95 20.94 3.03
N GLY A 154 3.68 20.10 2.02
CA GLY A 154 2.52 20.22 1.12
C GLY A 154 2.65 21.30 0.04
N GLN A 155 3.75 22.05 0.02
CA GLN A 155 4.04 23.02 -1.03
C GLN A 155 4.90 22.37 -2.11
N GLU A 156 4.62 22.65 -3.38
CA GLU A 156 5.47 22.23 -4.48
C GLU A 156 6.90 22.75 -4.30
N HIS A 157 7.86 21.88 -4.58
CA HIS A 157 9.26 22.18 -4.41
C HIS A 157 10.03 21.54 -5.55
N ALA A 158 10.58 22.36 -6.45
CA ALA A 158 11.43 21.88 -7.53
C ALA A 158 12.88 21.80 -7.04
N SER A 159 13.34 20.60 -6.72
CA SER A 159 14.68 20.39 -6.19
C SER A 159 15.57 19.56 -7.11
N ARG A 160 16.90 19.69 -6.97
CA ARG A 160 17.84 18.75 -7.59
C ARG A 160 17.85 17.43 -6.82
N SER A 161 18.59 16.43 -7.30
CA SER A 161 18.73 15.15 -6.63
C SER A 161 19.31 15.26 -5.22
N HIS A 162 18.74 14.45 -4.33
CA HIS A 162 19.11 14.22 -2.94
C HIS A 162 19.37 12.73 -2.74
N VAL A 163 19.98 12.39 -1.60
CA VAL A 163 20.14 11.02 -1.12
C VAL A 163 19.21 10.82 0.06
N PHE A 164 18.28 9.88 -0.08
CA PHE A 164 17.48 9.35 1.01
C PHE A 164 18.13 8.06 1.52
N THR A 165 18.60 8.09 2.76
CA THR A 165 19.28 6.99 3.41
C THR A 165 18.34 6.30 4.39
N VAL A 166 18.11 5.02 4.18
CA VAL A 166 17.41 4.11 5.09
C VAL A 166 18.45 3.33 5.88
N GLY A 167 18.67 3.72 7.13
CA GLY A 167 19.53 3.01 8.08
C GLY A 167 18.74 2.14 9.03
N LYS A 168 19.44 1.29 9.79
CA LYS A 168 18.82 0.39 10.79
C LYS A 168 18.06 1.10 11.91
N THR A 169 18.52 2.28 12.31
CA THR A 169 17.96 3.03 13.46
C THR A 169 17.37 4.38 13.08
N ARG A 170 17.61 4.87 11.87
CA ARG A 170 17.22 6.21 11.44
C ARG A 170 17.06 6.34 9.93
N LEU A 171 16.30 7.35 9.55
CA LEU A 171 16.19 7.85 8.19
C LEU A 171 16.92 9.18 8.06
N LYS A 172 17.53 9.43 6.90
CA LYS A 172 18.21 10.70 6.61
C LYS A 172 17.92 11.12 5.18
N LEU A 173 17.66 12.41 4.98
CA LEU A 173 17.61 13.05 3.67
C LEU A 173 18.69 14.12 3.60
N SER A 174 19.58 14.03 2.61
CA SER A 174 20.69 14.98 2.44
C SER A 174 21.00 15.28 0.99
N ARG A 175 21.71 16.38 0.76
CA ARG A 175 22.32 16.72 -0.52
C ARG A 175 23.76 17.14 -0.27
N GLY A 176 24.71 16.28 -0.63
CA GLY A 176 26.11 16.43 -0.24
C GLY A 176 26.23 16.50 1.29
N TRP A 177 26.91 17.54 1.79
CA TRP A 177 27.10 17.77 3.22
C TRP A 177 25.85 18.33 3.93
N ILE A 178 24.88 18.86 3.19
CA ILE A 178 23.67 19.48 3.76
C ILE A 178 22.66 18.41 4.13
N THR A 179 22.31 18.30 5.42
CA THR A 179 21.22 17.43 5.89
C THR A 179 19.91 18.21 5.91
N LYS A 180 18.89 17.72 5.19
CA LYS A 180 17.53 18.30 5.18
C LYS A 180 16.68 17.78 6.33
N ALA A 181 16.80 16.49 6.61
CA ALA A 181 16.16 15.85 7.75
C ALA A 181 16.97 14.62 8.18
N ARG A 182 16.96 14.31 9.47
CA ARG A 182 17.56 13.11 10.04
C ARG A 182 16.78 12.77 11.29
N GLU A 183 16.11 11.63 11.30
CA GLU A 183 15.27 11.21 12.41
C GLU A 183 15.44 9.73 12.73
N ILE A 184 15.45 9.42 14.03
CA ILE A 184 15.34 8.06 14.54
C ILE A 184 13.90 7.58 14.32
N TYR A 185 13.73 6.28 14.07
CA TYR A 185 12.38 5.71 13.96
C TYR A 185 11.56 5.98 15.24
N SER A 186 10.33 6.44 15.05
CA SER A 186 9.41 6.79 16.15
C SER A 186 7.96 6.57 15.74
N ASN A 187 7.08 6.43 16.71
CA ASN A 187 5.64 6.21 16.47
C ASN A 187 4.94 7.44 15.88
N SER A 188 5.53 8.63 16.00
CA SER A 188 5.02 9.87 15.39
C SER A 188 5.43 10.03 13.93
N MET A 189 6.38 9.22 13.44
CA MET A 189 6.84 9.26 12.05
C MET A 189 5.80 8.61 11.15
N GLN A 190 5.52 9.24 10.01
CA GLN A 190 4.70 8.63 8.95
C GLN A 190 5.55 8.37 7.72
N LEU A 191 5.43 7.16 7.16
CA LEU A 191 6.10 6.78 5.93
C LEU A 191 5.22 5.81 5.14
N CYS A 192 4.79 6.22 3.95
CA CYS A 192 3.93 5.41 3.09
C CYS A 192 4.08 5.82 1.63
N GLY A 193 3.44 5.06 0.75
CA GLY A 193 3.21 5.51 -0.61
C GLY A 193 2.47 6.87 -0.66
N VAL A 194 2.74 7.67 -1.70
CA VAL A 194 1.94 8.89 -1.91
C VAL A 194 0.49 8.55 -2.22
N ARG A 195 -0.41 9.30 -1.59
CA ARG A 195 -1.87 9.17 -1.73
C ARG A 195 -2.54 10.39 -2.36
N ASP A 196 -1.75 11.41 -2.67
CA ASP A 196 -2.18 12.73 -3.15
C ASP A 196 -1.55 13.08 -4.52
N THR A 197 -1.50 14.38 -4.89
CA THR A 197 -1.10 14.93 -6.20
C THR A 197 0.40 14.78 -6.53
N ALA A 198 0.90 13.55 -6.64
CA ALA A 198 2.17 13.29 -7.32
C ALA A 198 1.93 13.05 -8.82
N ASN A 199 2.79 13.62 -9.66
CA ASN A 199 2.79 13.34 -11.11
C ASN A 199 3.08 11.86 -11.42
N VAL A 200 3.92 11.22 -10.60
CA VAL A 200 4.31 9.80 -10.74
C VAL A 200 4.13 9.06 -9.41
N PRO A 201 2.88 8.80 -8.97
CA PRO A 201 2.60 8.35 -7.61
C PRO A 201 3.20 6.97 -7.28
N ALA A 202 3.40 6.11 -8.28
CA ALA A 202 4.08 4.81 -8.11
C ALA A 202 5.58 4.93 -7.80
N LYS A 203 6.22 6.05 -8.17
CA LYS A 203 7.62 6.36 -7.84
C LYS A 203 7.75 7.25 -6.61
N ALA A 204 6.64 7.71 -6.04
CA ALA A 204 6.64 8.70 -4.98
C ALA A 204 6.31 8.10 -3.59
N LEU A 205 6.97 8.65 -2.58
CA LEU A 205 6.84 8.29 -1.17
C LEU A 205 6.53 9.56 -0.37
N PHE A 206 5.59 9.44 0.57
CA PHE A 206 5.35 10.45 1.58
C PHE A 206 6.13 10.10 2.85
N TRP A 207 6.93 11.05 3.33
CA TRP A 207 7.66 10.92 4.59
C TRP A 207 7.43 12.14 5.47
N GLN A 208 6.82 11.93 6.63
CA GLN A 208 6.74 12.90 7.71
C GLN A 208 7.66 12.46 8.85
N PRO A 209 8.90 12.97 8.91
CA PRO A 209 9.83 12.67 10.02
C PRO A 209 9.27 13.04 11.39
N ARG A 210 8.63 14.22 11.49
CA ARG A 210 8.07 14.79 12.71
C ARG A 210 6.97 15.79 12.37
N LYS A 211 6.15 16.16 13.36
CA LYS A 211 5.08 17.16 13.16
C LYS A 211 5.65 18.46 12.61
N GLY A 212 5.00 19.02 11.60
CA GLY A 212 5.41 20.27 10.93
C GLY A 212 6.53 20.10 9.88
N LEU A 213 7.02 18.88 9.65
CA LEU A 213 8.00 18.61 8.60
C LEU A 213 7.58 17.37 7.79
N SER A 214 7.25 17.56 6.52
CA SER A 214 6.95 16.46 5.59
C SER A 214 7.60 16.67 4.22
N PHE A 215 7.83 15.56 3.54
CA PHE A 215 8.41 15.50 2.21
C PHE A 215 7.62 14.55 1.32
N LEU A 216 7.47 14.94 0.06
CA LEU A 216 7.11 14.05 -1.03
C LEU A 216 8.37 13.78 -1.85
N LEU A 217 8.85 12.54 -1.77
CA LEU A 217 10.10 12.09 -2.38
C LEU A 217 9.79 11.25 -3.62
N THR A 218 10.31 11.66 -4.77
CA THR A 218 10.20 10.92 -6.03
C THR A 218 11.49 10.16 -6.29
N PHE A 219 11.40 8.84 -6.43
CA PHE A 219 12.52 7.93 -6.67
C PHE A 219 12.75 7.74 -8.17
N GLU A 220 13.92 7.20 -8.52
CA GLU A 220 14.27 6.86 -9.92
C GLU A 220 13.33 5.80 -10.51
N SER A 221 12.92 4.82 -9.69
CA SER A 221 12.02 3.74 -10.08
C SER A 221 11.02 3.38 -8.98
N GLU A 222 9.94 2.72 -9.40
CA GLU A 222 8.92 2.14 -8.53
C GLU A 222 9.52 1.05 -7.63
N GLN A 223 10.50 0.29 -8.13
CA GLN A 223 11.19 -0.73 -7.34
C GLN A 223 11.99 -0.11 -6.20
N GLU A 224 12.74 0.97 -6.45
CA GLU A 224 13.50 1.68 -5.41
C GLU A 224 12.55 2.31 -4.36
N ARG A 225 11.46 2.95 -4.80
CA ARG A 225 10.42 3.46 -3.91
C ARG A 225 9.87 2.36 -3.00
N ASN A 226 9.47 1.23 -3.57
CA ASN A 226 8.88 0.13 -2.81
C ASN A 226 9.91 -0.54 -1.88
N ALA A 227 11.16 -0.70 -2.31
CA ALA A 227 12.24 -1.22 -1.47
C ALA A 227 12.49 -0.31 -0.26
N ALA A 228 12.54 1.01 -0.47
CA ALA A 228 12.69 1.98 0.61
C ALA A 228 11.55 1.91 1.64
N ILE A 229 10.29 1.74 1.19
CA ILE A 229 9.15 1.56 2.11
C ILE A 229 9.30 0.27 2.93
N VAL A 230 9.61 -0.86 2.29
CA VAL A 230 9.77 -2.15 2.98
C VAL A 230 10.87 -2.06 4.03
N LEU A 231 12.06 -1.58 3.66
CA LEU A 231 13.20 -1.47 4.56
C LEU A 231 12.92 -0.55 5.76
N SER A 232 12.28 0.60 5.51
CA SER A 232 11.95 1.56 6.56
C SER A 232 10.95 0.97 7.56
N ARG A 233 9.95 0.23 7.08
CA ARG A 233 8.94 -0.40 7.94
C ARG A 233 9.50 -1.58 8.73
N MET A 234 10.36 -2.39 8.12
CA MET A 234 11.06 -3.46 8.84
C MET A 234 11.91 -2.89 9.98
N SER A 235 12.64 -1.81 9.72
CA SER A 235 13.48 -1.16 10.74
C SER A 235 12.64 -0.52 11.85
N LEU A 236 11.54 0.15 11.50
CA LEU A 236 10.58 0.70 12.47
C LEU A 236 10.00 -0.40 13.37
N TRP A 237 9.56 -1.52 12.78
CA TRP A 237 9.02 -2.66 13.51
C TRP A 237 10.04 -3.26 14.47
N LEU A 238 11.29 -3.48 14.03
CA LEU A 238 12.37 -3.97 14.88
C LEU A 238 12.62 -3.05 16.09
N VAL A 239 12.66 -1.73 15.86
CA VAL A 239 12.86 -0.75 16.94
C VAL A 239 11.68 -0.76 17.93
N GLN A 240 10.45 -0.89 17.44
CA GLN A 240 9.27 -0.97 18.30
C GLN A 240 9.26 -2.25 19.14
N THR A 241 9.59 -3.40 18.52
CA THR A 241 9.67 -4.68 19.22
C THR A 241 10.74 -4.64 20.32
N ILE A 242 11.95 -4.16 20.01
CA ILE A 242 13.03 -4.05 21.02
C ILE A 242 12.60 -3.17 22.20
N ARG A 243 12.00 -1.99 21.93
CA ARG A 243 11.52 -1.10 23.00
C ARG A 243 10.45 -1.74 23.88
N ALA A 244 9.53 -2.50 23.29
CA ALA A 244 8.50 -3.19 24.06
C ALA A 244 9.12 -4.23 25.02
N TYR A 245 10.12 -4.99 24.56
CA TYR A 245 10.85 -5.93 25.42
C TYR A 245 11.66 -5.24 26.52
N ASP A 246 12.34 -4.12 26.23
CA ASP A 246 13.09 -3.37 27.25
C ASP A 246 12.17 -2.81 28.35
N GLU A 247 10.99 -2.29 27.98
CA GLU A 247 9.99 -1.82 28.96
C GLU A 247 9.44 -2.96 29.82
N GLU A 248 9.26 -4.15 29.25
CA GLU A 248 8.80 -5.34 29.98
C GLU A 248 9.87 -5.84 30.96
N ILE A 249 11.15 -5.86 30.55
CA ILE A 249 12.27 -6.20 31.42
C ILE A 249 12.42 -5.20 32.57
N LEU A 250 12.34 -3.89 32.29
CA LEU A 250 12.40 -2.86 33.33
C LEU A 250 11.27 -2.98 34.35
N LYS A 251 10.07 -3.42 33.94
CA LYS A 251 8.97 -3.71 34.87
C LYS A 251 9.25 -4.92 35.76
N VAL A 252 9.96 -5.94 35.25
CA VAL A 252 10.37 -7.11 36.05
C VAL A 252 11.42 -6.76 37.09
N PHE A 253 12.34 -5.84 36.80
CA PHE A 253 13.36 -5.40 37.76
C PHE A 253 12.92 -4.27 38.70
N ALA A 254 11.78 -3.64 38.44
CA ALA A 254 11.20 -2.60 39.30
C ALA A 254 10.13 -3.13 40.29
N ALA A 255 9.87 -4.44 40.29
CA ALA A 255 8.99 -5.14 41.22
C ALA A 255 9.79 -5.93 42.25
#